data_AF-A0A0Q8NUZ5-F1
#
_entry.id   AF-A0A0Q8NUZ5-F1
#
_cell.length_a   1.000
_cell.length_b   1.000
_cell.length_c   1.000
_cell.angle_alpha   90.00
_cell.angle_beta   90.00
_cell.angle_gamma   90.00
#
_symmetry.space_group_name_H-M   'P 1'
#
loop_
_entity.id
_entity.type
_entity.pdbx_description
1 polymer ?
#
loop_
_entity_poly.entity_id
_entity_poly.type
_entity_poly.pdbx_seq_one_letter_code
_entity_poly.pdbx_strand_id
1 'polypeptide(L)'
;MPAAYVALDTLPLTPNGKLDRQALPAPDGDAYAVRAYEAPQGEVETALAAIWAEVLNLDSEQVGRNDHFFDLGGHSLLAMRVVSRIREVLGVEVGVTGLFEHPLLASLAQSLTHAGRSNLPAITVVSREEPLPLSYAQQRLWFLSQMQGVSQAYHVPHADGPAPGRSAEPSGTAACAGPHRRTS
;
A
#
# COMPACT_ATOMS: atom_id res chain seq x y z
N MET A 1 15.57 1.20 -0.24
CA MET A 1 16.95 1.75 -0.22
C MET A 1 17.30 2.05 1.23
N PRO A 2 18.57 1.98 1.66
CA PRO A 2 18.99 2.37 3.01
C PRO A 2 18.76 3.87 3.25
N ALA A 3 18.26 4.24 4.43
CA ALA A 3 18.01 5.63 4.79
C ALA A 3 19.28 6.43 5.14
N ALA A 4 20.41 5.73 5.36
CA ALA A 4 21.69 6.34 5.69
C ALA A 4 22.86 5.53 5.13
N TYR A 5 23.93 6.24 4.75
CA TYR A 5 25.20 5.68 4.32
C TYR A 5 26.32 6.24 5.18
N VAL A 6 27.03 5.37 5.89
CA VAL A 6 28.18 5.73 6.72
C VAL A 6 29.43 5.19 6.06
N ALA A 7 30.32 6.07 5.61
CA ALA A 7 31.63 5.66 5.11
C ALA A 7 32.49 5.19 6.31
N LEU A 8 33.09 4.01 6.17
CA LEU A 8 33.99 3.44 7.16
C LEU A 8 35.34 3.17 6.50
N ASP A 9 36.42 3.63 7.12
CA ASP A 9 37.78 3.33 6.66
C ASP A 9 38.12 1.85 6.87
N THR A 10 37.61 1.25 7.96
CA THR A 10 37.76 -0.18 8.25
C THR A 10 36.50 -0.74 8.91
N LEU A 11 36.17 -1.99 8.59
CA LEU A 11 35.05 -2.69 9.22
C LEU A 11 35.47 -3.14 10.64
N PRO A 12 34.75 -2.74 11.70
CA PRO A 12 35.06 -3.19 13.04
C PRO A 12 34.71 -4.68 13.16
N LEU A 13 35.72 -5.51 13.40
CA LEU A 13 35.56 -6.94 13.59
C LEU A 13 35.78 -7.28 15.07
N THR A 14 34.95 -8.17 15.60
CA THR A 14 35.19 -8.87 16.87
C THR A 14 36.47 -9.70 16.77
N PRO A 15 37.08 -10.11 17.90
CA PRO A 15 38.25 -11.00 17.92
C PRO A 15 38.06 -12.33 17.15
N ASN A 16 36.81 -12.75 16.96
CA ASN A 16 36.44 -13.94 16.18
C ASN A 16 36.23 -13.64 14.68
N GLY A 17 36.60 -12.46 14.19
CA GLY A 17 36.50 -12.06 12.78
C GLY A 17 35.07 -11.76 12.31
N LYS A 18 34.08 -11.72 13.21
CA LYS A 18 32.70 -11.31 12.87
C LYS A 18 32.53 -9.81 12.99
N LEU A 19 31.68 -9.20 12.16
CA LEU A 19 31.32 -7.79 12.26
C LEU A 19 30.79 -7.45 13.65
N ASP A 20 31.44 -6.49 14.31
CA ASP A 20 30.98 -5.93 15.58
C ASP A 20 29.97 -4.81 15.32
N ARG A 21 28.68 -5.15 15.43
CA ARG A 21 27.59 -4.20 15.18
C ARG A 21 27.47 -3.10 16.23
N GLN A 22 28.01 -3.31 17.44
CA GLN A 22 27.96 -2.30 18.50
C GLN A 22 29.04 -1.24 18.33
N ALA A 23 30.16 -1.61 17.69
CA ALA A 23 31.25 -0.71 17.36
C ALA A 23 31.02 0.06 16.04
N LEU A 24 29.91 -0.17 15.34
CA LEU A 24 29.55 0.64 14.18
C LEU A 24 29.18 2.05 14.64
N PRO A 25 29.81 3.11 14.09
CA PRO A 25 29.44 4.48 14.42
C PRO A 25 27.98 4.73 14.03
N ALA A 26 27.29 5.52 14.85
CA ALA A 26 25.97 5.99 14.51
C ALA A 26 26.05 6.89 13.26
N PRO A 27 25.06 6.83 12.35
CA PRO A 27 25.00 7.76 11.24
C PRO A 27 24.86 9.20 11.76
N ASP A 28 25.82 10.06 11.43
CA ASP A 28 25.74 11.49 11.68
C ASP A 28 24.72 12.16 10.73
N GLY A 29 24.37 13.44 10.97
CA GLY A 29 23.39 14.17 10.16
C GLY A 29 23.65 14.12 8.65
N ASP A 30 24.93 14.14 8.25
CA ASP A 30 25.37 14.05 6.85
C ASP A 30 25.30 12.63 6.28
N ALA A 31 25.21 11.60 7.14
CA ALA A 31 25.07 10.21 6.74
C ALA A 31 23.63 9.87 6.38
N TYR A 32 22.65 10.61 6.91
CA TYR A 32 21.30 10.59 6.39
C TYR A 32 21.29 11.24 5.02
N ALA A 33 20.60 10.64 4.06
CA ALA A 33 20.36 11.29 2.77
C ALA A 33 19.35 12.43 2.95
N VAL A 34 19.72 13.48 3.71
CA VAL A 34 18.92 14.69 3.88
C VAL A 34 19.05 15.48 2.59
N ARG A 35 18.22 15.14 1.61
CA ARG A 35 18.00 16.03 0.47
C ARG A 35 17.41 17.32 1.02
N ALA A 36 17.96 18.45 0.57
CA ALA A 36 17.43 19.75 0.93
C ALA A 36 15.95 19.81 0.54
N TYR A 37 15.09 20.10 1.51
CA TYR A 37 13.66 20.28 1.26
C TYR A 37 13.47 21.39 0.22
N GLU A 38 12.76 21.07 -0.84
CA GLU A 38 12.32 22.02 -1.86
C GLU A 38 10.81 21.87 -2.03
N ALA A 39 10.08 22.96 -1.84
CA ALA A 39 8.64 22.96 -1.85
C ALA A 39 8.07 22.51 -3.23
N PRO A 40 6.94 21.78 -3.26
CA PRO A 40 6.20 21.48 -4.48
C PRO A 40 5.88 22.73 -5.30
N GLN A 41 6.02 22.65 -6.63
CA GLN A 41 5.79 23.76 -7.55
C GLN A 41 4.63 23.47 -8.51
N GLY A 42 3.68 24.41 -8.57
CA GLY A 42 2.51 24.29 -9.43
C GLY A 42 1.41 23.38 -8.87
N GLU A 43 0.28 23.32 -9.58
CA GLU A 43 -0.93 22.66 -9.08
C GLU A 43 -0.79 21.13 -8.96
N VAL A 44 -0.13 20.49 -9.94
CA VAL A 44 0.01 19.03 -9.96
C VAL A 44 0.96 18.54 -8.86
N GLU A 45 2.13 19.16 -8.68
CA GLU A 45 3.05 18.80 -7.60
C GLU A 45 2.39 19.03 -6.22
N THR A 46 1.67 20.15 -6.04
CA THR A 46 0.99 20.47 -4.78
C THR A 46 -0.11 19.46 -4.45
N ALA A 47 -0.95 19.10 -5.43
CA ALA A 47 -1.98 18.09 -5.25
C ALA A 47 -1.38 16.71 -4.94
N LEU A 48 -0.29 16.36 -5.62
CA LEU A 48 0.41 15.10 -5.40
C LEU A 48 1.05 15.03 -4.00
N ALA A 49 1.66 16.13 -3.54
CA ALA A 49 2.23 16.23 -2.20
C ALA A 49 1.15 16.03 -1.11
N ALA A 50 -0.03 16.65 -1.30
CA ALA A 50 -1.17 16.45 -0.40
C ALA A 50 -1.65 14.99 -0.37
N ILE A 51 -1.73 14.33 -1.53
CA ILE A 51 -2.10 12.90 -1.63
C ILE A 51 -1.06 12.03 -0.91
N TRP A 52 0.23 12.31 -1.09
CA TRP A 52 1.29 11.55 -0.44
C TRP A 52 1.26 11.72 1.07
N ALA A 53 1.11 12.95 1.55
CA ALA A 53 0.97 13.26 2.97
C ALA A 53 -0.22 12.51 3.60
N GLU A 54 -1.39 12.52 2.93
CA GLU A 54 -2.59 11.79 3.36
C GLU A 54 -2.32 10.27 3.46
N VAL A 55 -1.72 9.67 2.43
CA VAL A 55 -1.53 8.21 2.36
C VAL A 55 -0.42 7.72 3.31
N LEU A 56 0.65 8.52 3.46
CA LEU A 56 1.80 8.19 4.31
C LEU A 56 1.59 8.61 5.77
N ASN A 57 0.51 9.32 6.08
CA ASN A 57 0.26 9.97 7.39
C ASN A 57 1.40 10.90 7.81
N LEU A 58 1.86 11.73 6.88
CA LEU A 58 2.87 12.77 7.10
C LEU A 58 2.21 14.15 7.07
N ASP A 59 2.86 15.16 7.63
CA ASP A 59 2.44 16.54 7.45
C ASP A 59 2.75 16.98 6.01
N SER A 60 1.87 17.76 5.37
CA SER A 60 2.06 18.18 3.97
C SER A 60 3.30 19.05 3.76
N GLU A 61 3.75 19.76 4.79
CA GLU A 61 4.98 20.55 4.78
C GLU A 61 6.25 19.68 4.77
N GLN A 62 6.13 18.37 5.03
CA GLN A 62 7.25 17.42 5.04
C GLN A 62 7.48 16.75 3.68
N VAL A 63 6.59 16.92 2.70
CA VAL A 63 6.73 16.31 1.37
C VAL A 63 7.24 17.34 0.37
N GLY A 64 8.54 17.27 0.08
CA GLY A 64 9.22 18.07 -0.93
C GLY A 64 9.12 17.46 -2.33
N ARG A 65 9.38 18.28 -3.35
CA ARG A 65 9.30 17.86 -4.76
C ARG A 65 10.35 16.82 -5.16
N ASN A 66 11.47 16.80 -4.44
CA ASN A 66 12.60 15.90 -4.70
C ASN A 66 12.56 14.64 -3.82
N ASP A 67 11.49 14.47 -3.05
CA ASP A 67 11.32 13.33 -2.17
C ASP A 67 10.91 12.09 -2.95
N HIS A 68 11.44 10.98 -2.47
CA HIS A 68 11.24 9.66 -3.04
C HIS A 68 10.18 8.91 -2.23
N PHE A 69 9.13 8.42 -2.89
CA PHE A 69 7.98 7.79 -2.23
C PHE A 69 8.37 6.68 -1.25
N PHE A 70 9.33 5.83 -1.65
CA PHE A 70 9.75 4.68 -0.86
C PHE A 70 10.70 5.05 0.28
N ASP A 71 11.34 6.22 0.22
CA ASP A 71 12.22 6.69 1.29
C ASP A 71 11.39 7.31 2.43
N LEU A 72 10.21 7.84 2.10
CA LEU A 72 9.19 8.30 3.05
C LEU A 72 8.38 7.16 3.70
N GLY A 73 8.78 5.89 3.52
CA GLY A 73 8.06 4.73 4.07
C GLY A 73 6.96 4.17 3.17
N GLY A 74 6.86 4.64 1.93
CA GLY A 74 5.95 4.09 0.92
C GLY A 74 6.23 2.63 0.60
N HIS A 75 5.18 1.85 0.37
CA HIS A 75 5.26 0.45 -0.06
C HIS A 75 4.12 0.11 -1.03
N SER A 76 4.09 -1.11 -1.57
CA SER A 76 3.19 -1.52 -2.66
C SER A 76 1.71 -1.22 -2.41
N LEU A 77 1.18 -1.51 -1.21
CA LEU A 77 -0.20 -1.19 -0.86
C LEU A 77 -0.47 0.32 -0.81
N LEU A 78 0.46 1.11 -0.27
CA LEU A 78 0.34 2.57 -0.25
C LEU A 78 0.45 3.16 -1.66
N ALA A 79 1.33 2.63 -2.50
CA ALA A 79 1.42 3.01 -3.91
C ALA A 79 0.09 2.78 -4.64
N MET A 80 -0.58 1.64 -4.40
CA MET A 80 -1.92 1.39 -4.95
C MET A 80 -2.96 2.40 -4.45
N ARG A 81 -2.90 2.81 -3.17
CA ARG A 81 -3.78 3.85 -2.62
C ARG A 81 -3.51 5.22 -3.25
N VAL A 82 -2.24 5.61 -3.39
CA VAL A 82 -1.83 6.86 -4.07
C VAL A 82 -2.37 6.89 -5.50
N VAL A 83 -2.19 5.81 -6.27
CA VAL A 83 -2.70 5.70 -7.64
C VAL A 83 -4.23 5.87 -7.70
N SER A 84 -4.96 5.22 -6.79
CA SER A 84 -6.41 5.40 -6.68
C SER A 84 -6.78 6.85 -6.40
N ARG A 85 -6.06 7.50 -5.48
CA ARG A 85 -6.34 8.88 -5.08
C ARG A 85 -6.00 9.90 -6.17
N ILE A 86 -4.90 9.69 -6.90
CA ILE A 86 -4.55 10.47 -8.10
C ILE A 86 -5.69 10.41 -9.11
N ARG A 87 -6.23 9.22 -9.36
CA ARG A 87 -7.35 9.04 -10.29
C ARG A 87 -8.61 9.79 -9.84
N GLU A 88 -8.92 9.77 -8.54
CA GLU A 88 -10.07 10.47 -7.97
C GLU A 88 -9.93 12.00 -7.99
N VAL A 89 -8.76 12.51 -7.62
CA VAL A 89 -8.52 13.95 -7.41
C VAL A 89 -8.13 14.65 -8.71
N LEU A 90 -7.28 14.02 -9.52
CA LEU A 90 -6.72 14.61 -10.75
C LEU A 90 -7.42 14.09 -12.02
N GLY A 91 -8.19 12.99 -11.94
CA GLY A 91 -8.88 12.42 -13.10
C GLY A 91 -7.96 11.76 -14.14
N VAL A 92 -6.70 11.55 -13.78
CA VAL A 92 -5.64 10.99 -14.66
C VAL A 92 -5.44 9.51 -14.36
N GLU A 93 -5.20 8.72 -15.39
CA GLU A 93 -4.85 7.30 -15.21
C GLU A 93 -3.33 7.15 -15.11
N VAL A 94 -2.87 6.60 -13.99
CA VAL A 94 -1.48 6.19 -13.83
C VAL A 94 -1.47 4.75 -13.33
N GLY A 95 -0.66 3.90 -13.95
CA GLY A 95 -0.43 2.56 -13.43
C GLY A 95 0.47 2.61 -12.19
N VAL A 96 0.38 1.61 -11.31
CA VAL A 96 1.31 1.49 -10.18
C VAL A 96 2.77 1.45 -10.65
N THR A 97 3.01 0.86 -11.83
CA THR A 97 4.32 0.85 -12.49
C THR A 97 4.87 2.26 -12.70
N GLY A 98 4.02 3.25 -13.05
CA GLY A 98 4.46 4.62 -13.27
C GLY A 98 5.04 5.27 -12.00
N LEU A 99 4.54 4.90 -10.82
CA LEU A 99 5.11 5.34 -9.54
C LEU A 99 6.45 4.66 -9.25
N PHE A 100 6.65 3.41 -9.67
CA PHE A 100 7.95 2.73 -9.55
C PHE A 100 8.99 3.27 -10.55
N GLU A 101 8.58 3.63 -11.76
CA GLU A 101 9.44 4.23 -12.79
C GLU A 101 9.80 5.68 -12.46
N HIS A 102 8.85 6.42 -11.88
CA HIS A 102 9.01 7.81 -11.47
C HIS A 102 8.71 7.97 -9.97
N PRO A 103 9.61 7.52 -9.08
CA PRO A 103 9.34 7.49 -7.65
C PRO A 103 9.60 8.83 -6.94
N LEU A 104 10.08 9.85 -7.65
CA LEU A 104 10.22 11.21 -7.13
C LEU A 104 8.94 11.99 -7.41
N LEU A 105 8.53 12.86 -6.48
CA LEU A 105 7.30 13.63 -6.62
C LEU A 105 7.28 14.47 -7.92
N ALA A 106 8.34 15.22 -8.19
CA ALA A 106 8.42 16.06 -9.39
C ALA A 106 8.40 15.23 -10.70
N SER A 107 9.06 14.07 -10.73
CA SER A 107 9.07 13.22 -11.93
C SER A 107 7.73 12.54 -12.16
N LEU A 108 7.04 12.13 -11.10
CA LEU A 108 5.67 11.62 -11.18
C LEU A 108 4.70 12.71 -11.63
N ALA A 109 4.80 13.93 -11.10
CA ALA A 109 3.95 15.04 -11.53
C ALA A 109 4.15 15.37 -13.03
N GLN A 110 5.38 15.31 -13.52
CA GLN A 110 5.69 15.51 -14.94
C GLN A 110 5.09 14.40 -15.82
N SER A 111 5.14 13.14 -15.39
CA SER A 111 4.55 12.03 -16.14
C SER A 111 3.01 12.13 -16.17
N LEU A 112 2.39 12.57 -15.08
CA LEU A 112 0.94 12.82 -15.00
C LEU A 112 0.47 13.92 -15.96
N THR A 113 1.32 14.91 -16.23
CA THR A 113 0.99 16.00 -17.19
C THR A 113 0.82 15.47 -18.62
N HIS A 114 1.49 14.37 -18.95
CA HIS A 114 1.44 13.74 -20.29
C HIS A 114 0.51 12.51 -20.32
N ALA A 115 -0.04 12.11 -19.18
CA ALA A 115 -0.85 10.91 -19.06
C ALA A 115 -2.29 11.15 -19.57
N GLY A 116 -2.88 10.09 -20.14
CA GLY A 116 -4.25 10.12 -20.61
C GLY A 116 -5.27 10.26 -19.47
N ARG A 117 -6.43 10.83 -19.76
CA ARG A 117 -7.58 10.83 -18.83
C ARG A 117 -8.00 9.40 -18.53
N SER A 118 -8.43 9.16 -17.30
CA SER A 118 -8.94 7.84 -16.94
C SER A 118 -10.23 7.50 -17.66
N ASN A 119 -10.24 6.35 -18.32
CA ASN A 119 -11.40 5.82 -19.05
C ASN A 119 -11.93 4.50 -18.46
N LEU A 120 -11.48 4.16 -17.26
CA LEU A 120 -11.97 2.98 -16.56
C LEU A 120 -13.42 3.23 -16.10
N PRO A 121 -14.38 2.36 -16.46
CA PRO A 121 -15.75 2.49 -16.02
C PRO A 121 -15.84 2.35 -14.49
N ALA A 122 -16.80 3.06 -13.88
CA ALA A 122 -17.07 2.92 -12.46
C ALA A 122 -17.55 1.49 -12.14
N ILE A 123 -17.13 0.94 -11.00
CA ILE A 123 -17.67 -0.32 -10.51
C ILE A 123 -19.09 -0.03 -10.00
N THR A 124 -20.10 -0.40 -10.78
CA THR A 124 -21.50 -0.21 -10.44
C THR A 124 -22.06 -1.41 -9.68
N VAL A 125 -23.04 -1.16 -8.82
CA VAL A 125 -23.80 -2.23 -8.17
C VAL A 125 -24.62 -2.98 -9.23
N VAL A 126 -24.44 -4.29 -9.31
CA VAL A 126 -25.21 -5.17 -10.21
C VAL A 126 -26.41 -5.76 -9.46
N SER A 127 -27.52 -5.96 -10.15
CA SER A 127 -28.71 -6.62 -9.60
C SER A 127 -28.38 -8.03 -9.09
N ARG A 128 -29.05 -8.46 -8.02
CA ARG A 128 -28.93 -9.81 -7.43
C ARG A 128 -30.06 -10.75 -7.87
N GLU A 129 -30.89 -10.32 -8.81
CA GLU A 129 -32.04 -11.09 -9.31
C GLU A 129 -31.63 -12.18 -10.30
N GLU A 130 -30.48 -12.02 -10.95
CA GLU A 130 -29.90 -12.98 -11.88
C GLU A 130 -28.67 -13.68 -11.29
N PRO A 131 -28.33 -14.90 -11.76
CA PRO A 131 -27.09 -15.58 -11.38
C PRO A 131 -25.86 -14.74 -11.74
N LEU A 132 -25.05 -14.39 -10.73
CA LEU A 132 -23.82 -13.62 -10.94
C LEU A 132 -22.71 -14.50 -11.53
N PRO A 133 -22.00 -14.05 -12.58
CA PRO A 133 -20.86 -14.78 -13.09
C PRO A 133 -19.76 -14.82 -12.03
N LEU A 134 -19.17 -16.01 -11.85
CA LEU A 134 -18.00 -16.17 -11.00
C LEU A 134 -16.80 -15.42 -11.61
N SER A 135 -16.02 -14.76 -10.77
CA SER A 135 -14.70 -14.24 -11.16
C SER A 135 -13.80 -15.38 -11.63
N TYR A 136 -12.78 -15.08 -12.45
CA TYR A 136 -11.80 -16.09 -12.89
C TYR A 136 -11.16 -16.86 -11.74
N ALA A 137 -10.87 -16.18 -10.62
CA ALA A 137 -10.34 -16.83 -9.42
C ALA A 137 -11.33 -17.84 -8.82
N GLN A 138 -12.62 -17.47 -8.73
CA GLN A 138 -13.68 -18.36 -8.24
C GLN A 138 -13.95 -19.52 -9.21
N GLN A 139 -13.99 -19.28 -10.52
CA GLN A 139 -14.14 -20.34 -11.53
C GLN A 139 -13.01 -21.37 -11.43
N ARG A 140 -11.76 -20.91 -11.25
CA ARG A 140 -10.61 -21.79 -11.05
C ARG A 140 -10.76 -22.65 -9.79
N LEU A 141 -11.11 -22.05 -8.66
CA LEU A 141 -11.31 -22.80 -7.41
C LEU A 141 -12.48 -23.80 -7.52
N TRP A 142 -13.58 -23.38 -8.15
CA TRP A 142 -14.72 -24.24 -8.43
C TRP A 142 -14.30 -25.43 -9.31
N PHE A 143 -13.59 -25.18 -10.41
CA PHE A 143 -13.11 -26.23 -11.31
C PHE A 143 -12.17 -27.22 -10.60
N LEU A 144 -11.23 -26.72 -9.79
CA LEU A 144 -10.33 -27.56 -9.01
C LEU A 144 -11.10 -28.43 -8.00
N SER A 145 -12.15 -27.90 -7.38
CA SER A 145 -13.02 -28.65 -6.46
C SER A 145 -13.80 -29.77 -7.15
N GLN A 146 -14.13 -29.61 -8.43
CA GLN A 146 -14.82 -30.65 -9.21
C GLN A 146 -13.87 -31.79 -9.60
N MET A 147 -12.59 -31.49 -9.87
CA MET A 147 -11.61 -32.50 -10.30
C MET A 147 -11.00 -33.32 -9.17
N GLN A 148 -10.66 -32.68 -8.04
CA GLN A 148 -9.95 -33.33 -6.92
C GLN A 148 -10.86 -33.63 -5.72
N GLY A 149 -12.17 -33.34 -5.85
CA GLY A 149 -13.07 -33.25 -4.71
C GLY A 149 -12.78 -32.00 -3.85
N VAL A 150 -13.47 -31.89 -2.71
CA VAL A 150 -13.26 -30.77 -1.76
C VAL A 150 -11.90 -30.95 -1.08
N SER A 151 -10.87 -30.31 -1.64
CA SER A 151 -9.51 -30.33 -1.10
C SER A 151 -9.35 -29.36 0.07
N GLN A 152 -8.75 -29.82 1.16
CA GLN A 152 -8.35 -28.99 2.30
C GLN A 152 -7.24 -27.98 1.94
N ALA A 153 -6.62 -28.12 0.75
CA ALA A 153 -5.49 -27.28 0.31
C ALA A 153 -5.82 -25.79 0.16
N TYR A 154 -7.11 -25.44 0.06
CA TYR A 154 -7.58 -24.05 -0.06
C TYR A 154 -8.34 -23.57 1.18
N HIS A 155 -8.34 -24.34 2.27
CA HIS A 155 -8.83 -23.85 3.54
C HIS A 155 -7.80 -22.88 4.14
N VAL A 156 -8.27 -21.73 4.58
CA VAL A 156 -7.46 -20.74 5.30
C VAL A 156 -7.90 -20.80 6.76
N PRO A 157 -7.43 -21.80 7.55
CA PRO A 157 -7.79 -21.88 8.95
C PRO A 157 -7.21 -20.67 9.66
N HIS A 158 -8.07 -19.99 10.40
CA HIS A 158 -7.70 -18.85 11.23
C HIS A 158 -8.01 -19.19 12.68
N ALA A 159 -7.08 -18.90 13.58
CA ALA A 159 -7.24 -19.11 15.01
C ALA A 159 -6.91 -17.80 15.73
N ASP A 160 -7.95 -17.15 16.24
CA ASP A 160 -7.79 -16.05 17.19
C ASP A 160 -7.66 -16.64 18.59
N GLY A 161 -6.45 -16.59 19.15
CA GLY A 161 -6.25 -16.87 20.57
C GLY A 161 -6.88 -15.75 21.42
N PRO A 162 -7.50 -16.07 22.57
CA PRO A 162 -7.96 -15.02 23.48
C PRO A 162 -6.76 -14.18 23.93
N ALA A 163 -6.91 -12.85 23.88
CA ALA A 163 -5.95 -11.95 24.48
C ALA A 163 -5.73 -12.33 25.96
N PRO A 164 -4.49 -12.29 26.49
CA PRO A 164 -4.23 -12.69 27.86
C PRO A 164 -5.12 -11.90 28.83
N GLY A 165 -5.94 -12.61 29.62
CA GLY A 165 -6.84 -12.03 30.62
C GLY A 165 -8.31 -11.92 30.22
N ARG A 166 -8.74 -12.36 29.02
CA ARG A 166 -10.17 -12.49 28.68
C ARG A 166 -10.61 -13.95 28.67
N SER A 167 -11.64 -14.26 29.45
CA SER A 167 -12.39 -15.51 29.36
C SER A 167 -12.98 -15.66 27.95
N ALA A 168 -12.94 -16.88 27.40
CA ALA A 168 -13.52 -17.17 26.10
C ALA A 168 -15.05 -17.03 26.17
N GLU A 169 -15.57 -15.85 25.81
CA GLU A 169 -17.00 -15.70 25.52
C GLU A 169 -17.30 -16.33 24.14
N PRO A 170 -18.44 -17.00 23.96
CA PRO A 170 -18.80 -17.56 22.67
C PRO A 170 -19.09 -16.44 21.67
N SER A 171 -18.20 -16.26 20.70
CA SER A 171 -18.39 -15.40 19.53
C SER A 171 -19.48 -15.96 18.61
N GLY A 172 -20.74 -15.81 19.02
CA GLY A 172 -21.90 -16.44 18.38
C GLY A 172 -22.99 -15.47 17.88
N THR A 173 -22.76 -14.16 17.84
CA THR A 173 -23.83 -13.21 17.47
C THR A 173 -23.39 -12.22 16.40
N ALA A 174 -23.20 -12.69 15.17
CA ALA A 174 -23.42 -11.87 13.99
C ALA A 174 -24.91 -12.00 13.61
N ALA A 175 -25.76 -11.20 14.26
CA ALA A 175 -27.18 -11.16 13.96
C ALA A 175 -27.41 -10.60 12.55
N CYS A 176 -27.59 -11.50 11.58
CA CYS A 176 -28.20 -11.18 10.28
C CYS A 176 -29.67 -10.78 10.52
N ALA A 177 -29.94 -9.48 10.67
CA ALA A 177 -31.29 -8.95 10.58
C ALA A 177 -31.66 -8.75 9.10
N GLY A 178 -32.50 -9.64 8.57
CA GLY A 178 -33.15 -9.55 7.26
C GLY A 178 -34.65 -9.91 7.38
N PRO A 179 -35.48 -9.62 6.38
CA PRO A 179 -36.56 -8.64 6.48
C PRO A 179 -37.93 -9.26 6.80
N HIS A 180 -38.71 -8.63 7.68
CA HIS A 180 -40.12 -8.96 7.84
C HIS A 180 -40.96 -8.34 6.71
N ARG A 181 -41.34 -9.18 5.74
CA ARG A 181 -42.58 -8.98 4.97
C ARG A 181 -43.75 -8.98 5.96
N ARG A 182 -44.58 -7.94 5.94
CA ARG A 182 -45.97 -8.03 6.41
C ARG A 182 -46.90 -7.81 5.23
N THR A 183 -47.54 -8.89 4.85
CA THR A 183 -48.79 -8.92 4.10
C THR A 183 -49.92 -8.47 5.01
N SER A 184 -50.72 -7.51 4.57
CA SER A 184 -52.19 -7.50 4.69
C SER A 184 -52.72 -6.51 3.66
#